data_AF-A0A5C6QR57-F1
#
_entry.id   AF-A0A5C6QR57-F1
#
_cell.length_a   1.000
_cell.length_b   1.000
_cell.length_c   1.000
_cell.angle_alpha   90.00
_cell.angle_beta   90.00
_cell.angle_gamma   90.00
#
_symmetry.space_group_name_H-M   'P 1'
#
loop_
_entity.id
_entity.type
_entity.pdbx_description
1 polymer ?
#
loop_
_entity_poly.entity_id
_entity_poly.type
_entity_poly.pdbx_seq_one_letter_code
_entity_poly.pdbx_strand_id
1 'polypeptide(L)'
;MENETIYFSQVQISLIFDKSISTINEHVKAIELSKPNSIKIFKVAQLEGRRTIRRDKLHYDLDFVYCLGIKAREYEVLTALLDKCKAIGIDINEVRVLPVKEREFFKLVKESLDGICNFEEQYRVGEYLVDLYCSELTLAVEYDEKHHKKHHNLSLDLKREQVVNDSIKNITFIRVAEGDEHQGLNRIIKFIFSAQ
;
A
#
# COMPACT_ATOMS: atom_id res chain seq x y z
N MET A 1 -0.11 23.45 -3.03
CA MET A 1 -0.16 22.65 -1.79
C MET A 1 -1.50 22.94 -1.14
N GLU A 2 -2.22 21.91 -0.73
CA GLU A 2 -3.45 22.05 0.06
C GLU A 2 -3.34 21.04 1.19
N ASN A 3 -3.67 21.44 2.43
CA ASN A 3 -3.53 20.58 3.62
C ASN A 3 -2.13 19.96 3.72
N GLU A 4 -1.08 20.75 3.54
CA GLU A 4 0.34 20.35 3.69
C GLU A 4 0.83 19.25 2.72
N THR A 5 -0.03 18.76 1.82
CA THR A 5 0.34 17.79 0.79
C THR A 5 0.44 18.43 -0.61
N ILE A 6 1.23 17.78 -1.47
CA ILE A 6 1.43 18.15 -2.87
C ILE A 6 0.58 17.24 -3.77
N TYR A 7 -0.04 17.85 -4.78
CA TYR A 7 -0.89 17.17 -5.74
C TYR A 7 -0.25 17.20 -7.13
N PHE A 8 -0.34 16.08 -7.84
CA PHE A 8 0.24 15.87 -9.16
C PHE A 8 -0.87 15.58 -10.17
N SER A 9 -0.86 16.29 -11.29
CA SER A 9 -1.67 15.94 -12.46
C SER A 9 -1.14 14.68 -13.13
N GLN A 10 -1.99 14.00 -13.91
CA GLN A 10 -1.57 12.82 -14.70
C GLN A 10 -0.37 13.08 -15.61
N VAL A 11 -0.25 14.29 -16.16
CA VAL A 11 0.89 14.72 -16.98
C VAL A 11 2.18 14.83 -16.16
N GLN A 12 2.09 15.35 -14.93
CA GLN A 12 3.26 15.40 -14.06
C GLN A 12 3.70 14.00 -13.65
N ILE A 13 2.74 13.10 -13.36
CA ILE A 13 3.03 11.70 -13.05
C ILE A 13 3.69 11.01 -14.24
N SER A 14 3.19 11.24 -15.46
CA SER A 14 3.76 10.65 -16.68
C SER A 14 5.21 11.11 -16.90
N LEU A 15 5.51 12.38 -16.60
CA LEU A 15 6.87 12.92 -16.65
C LEU A 15 7.77 12.37 -15.54
N ILE A 16 7.25 12.17 -14.32
CA ILE A 16 8.01 11.62 -13.21
C ILE A 16 8.49 10.21 -13.53
N PHE A 17 7.61 9.35 -14.04
CA PHE A 17 7.91 7.93 -14.31
C PHE A 17 8.38 7.64 -15.73
N ASP A 18 8.52 8.67 -16.57
CA ASP A 18 8.83 8.54 -18.00
C ASP A 18 7.94 7.51 -18.73
N LYS A 19 6.62 7.60 -18.52
CA LYS A 19 5.62 6.71 -19.13
C LYS A 19 4.58 7.50 -19.91
N SER A 20 3.85 6.81 -20.78
CA SER A 20 2.68 7.40 -21.44
C SER A 20 1.54 7.64 -20.44
N ILE A 21 0.69 8.65 -20.70
CA ILE A 21 -0.52 8.90 -19.90
C ILE A 21 -1.45 7.67 -19.90
N SER A 22 -1.50 6.92 -21.00
CA SER A 22 -2.29 5.68 -21.08
C SER A 22 -1.81 4.65 -20.07
N THR A 23 -0.50 4.45 -19.97
CA THR A 23 0.13 3.55 -18.99
C THR A 23 -0.17 4.00 -17.56
N ILE A 24 -0.07 5.30 -17.27
CA ILE A 24 -0.43 5.84 -15.95
C ILE A 24 -1.90 5.55 -15.64
N ASN A 25 -2.82 5.74 -16.59
CA ASN A 25 -4.25 5.50 -16.39
C ASN A 25 -4.60 4.05 -16.07
N GLU A 26 -3.87 3.09 -16.65
CA GLU A 26 -4.03 1.66 -16.32
C GLU A 26 -3.70 1.39 -14.85
N HIS A 27 -2.60 1.98 -14.35
CA HIS A 27 -2.22 1.84 -12.94
C HIS A 27 -3.14 2.61 -11.99
N VAL A 28 -3.58 3.82 -12.36
CA VAL A 28 -4.50 4.65 -11.57
C VAL A 28 -5.79 3.90 -11.26
N LYS A 29 -6.44 3.29 -12.26
CA LYS A 29 -7.70 2.55 -12.07
C LYS A 29 -7.58 1.45 -11.02
N ALA A 30 -6.40 0.83 -10.94
CA ALA A 30 -6.14 -0.27 -10.02
C ALA A 30 -5.79 0.19 -8.59
N ILE A 31 -5.57 1.48 -8.35
CA ILE A 31 -5.23 2.06 -7.02
C ILE A 31 -6.37 2.95 -6.52
N GLU A 32 -7.11 3.61 -7.42
CA GLU A 32 -8.22 4.52 -7.10
C GLU A 32 -9.29 3.90 -6.20
N LEU A 33 -9.60 2.61 -6.38
CA LEU A 33 -10.56 1.88 -5.54
C LEU A 33 -10.14 1.77 -4.08
N SER A 34 -8.83 1.71 -3.79
CA SER A 34 -8.31 1.57 -2.43
C SER A 34 -7.90 2.89 -1.79
N LYS A 35 -7.74 3.97 -2.57
CA LYS A 35 -7.33 5.30 -2.07
C LYS A 35 -8.19 6.46 -2.63
N PRO A 36 -9.51 6.48 -2.42
CA PRO A 36 -10.38 7.54 -2.96
C PRO A 36 -10.08 8.93 -2.38
N ASN A 37 -9.61 9.01 -1.13
CA ASN A 37 -9.31 10.28 -0.46
C ASN A 37 -8.02 10.95 -0.96
N SER A 38 -7.21 10.23 -1.73
CA SER A 38 -5.94 10.72 -2.27
C SER A 38 -6.09 11.37 -3.65
N ILE A 39 -7.33 11.53 -4.12
CA ILE A 39 -7.67 12.08 -5.43
C ILE A 39 -8.51 13.34 -5.23
N LYS A 40 -8.14 14.42 -5.91
CA LYS A 40 -8.89 15.68 -5.91
C LYS A 40 -9.12 16.18 -7.32
N ILE A 41 -10.24 16.88 -7.50
CA ILE A 41 -10.54 17.60 -8.72
C ILE A 41 -10.06 19.05 -8.57
N PHE A 42 -9.18 19.48 -9.47
CA PHE A 42 -8.80 20.88 -9.60
C PHE A 42 -9.37 21.45 -10.89
N LYS A 43 -9.85 22.70 -10.83
CA LYS A 43 -10.30 23.45 -12.01
C LYS A 43 -9.11 24.09 -12.69
N VAL A 44 -8.69 23.54 -13.82
CA VAL A 44 -7.55 24.05 -14.59
C VAL A 44 -8.05 24.84 -15.79
N ALA A 45 -7.55 26.07 -15.94
CA ALA A 45 -7.78 26.87 -17.12
C ALA A 45 -6.90 26.35 -18.27
N GLN A 46 -7.50 26.11 -19.43
CA GLN A 46 -6.83 25.65 -20.63
C GLN A 46 -7.23 26.55 -21.81
N LEU A 47 -6.25 26.92 -22.62
CA LEU A 47 -6.49 27.67 -23.85
C LEU A 47 -6.90 26.69 -24.95
N GLU A 48 -8.12 26.84 -25.48
CA GLU A 48 -8.62 26.09 -26.62
C GLU A 48 -8.93 27.10 -27.74
N GLY A 49 -8.03 27.19 -28.72
CA GLY A 49 -8.07 28.23 -29.76
C GLY A 49 -7.93 29.63 -29.17
N ARG A 50 -9.00 30.45 -29.25
CA ARG A 50 -9.04 31.82 -28.70
C ARG A 50 -9.74 31.93 -27.33
N ARG A 51 -10.26 30.83 -26.79
CA ARG A 51 -11.05 30.85 -25.55
C ARG A 51 -10.29 30.16 -24.43
N THR A 52 -10.41 30.69 -23.22
CA THR A 52 -9.94 30.03 -22.00
C THR A 52 -11.12 29.26 -21.40
N ILE A 53 -10.99 27.94 -21.33
CA ILE A 53 -12.02 27.05 -20.78
C ILE A 53 -11.50 26.46 -19.47
N ARG A 54 -12.33 26.40 -18.44
CA ARG A 54 -12.01 25.70 -17.19
C ARG A 54 -12.46 24.25 -17.30
N ARG A 55 -11.53 23.32 -17.12
CA ARG A 55 -11.82 21.88 -17.06
C ARG A 55 -11.50 21.34 -15.67
N ASP A 56 -12.34 20.42 -15.23
CA ASP A 56 -12.09 19.63 -14.04
C ASP A 56 -11.03 18.57 -14.39
N LYS A 57 -9.91 18.57 -13.66
CA LYS A 57 -8.82 17.60 -13.83
C LYS A 57 -8.50 16.92 -12.50
N LEU A 58 -8.40 15.60 -12.55
CA LEU A 58 -7.94 14.80 -11.42
C LEU A 58 -6.47 15.07 -11.12
N HIS A 59 -6.18 15.25 -9.85
CA HIS A 59 -4.84 15.29 -9.31
C HIS A 59 -4.74 14.31 -8.14
N TYR A 60 -3.55 13.78 -7.96
CA TYR A 60 -3.24 12.70 -7.03
C TYR A 60 -2.24 13.22 -6.01
N ASP A 61 -2.46 12.98 -4.74
CA ASP A 61 -1.52 13.38 -3.71
C ASP A 61 -0.19 12.59 -3.79
N LEU A 62 0.81 13.00 -3.01
CA LEU A 62 2.11 12.34 -2.97
C LEU A 62 2.02 10.85 -2.59
N ASP A 63 1.08 10.49 -1.72
CA ASP A 63 0.84 9.12 -1.30
C ASP A 63 0.38 8.23 -2.46
N PHE A 64 -0.58 8.70 -3.24
CA PHE A 64 -1.05 8.01 -4.43
C PHE A 64 0.07 7.83 -5.46
N VAL A 65 0.85 8.88 -5.72
CA VAL A 65 1.98 8.83 -6.67
C VAL A 65 3.04 7.86 -6.17
N TYR A 66 3.31 7.84 -4.87
CA TYR A 66 4.21 6.87 -4.26
C TYR A 66 3.75 5.43 -4.49
N CYS A 67 2.48 5.14 -4.19
CA CYS A 67 1.87 3.82 -4.41
C CYS A 67 1.97 3.37 -5.88
N LEU A 68 1.76 4.32 -6.80
CA LEU A 68 1.85 4.06 -8.23
C LEU A 68 3.28 3.66 -8.62
N GLY A 69 4.30 4.37 -8.13
CA GLY A 69 5.71 4.02 -8.38
C GLY A 69 6.09 2.65 -7.81
N ILE A 70 5.60 2.29 -6.63
CA ILE A 70 5.86 0.96 -6.01
C ILE A 70 5.26 -0.16 -6.87
N LYS A 71 4.04 0.04 -7.39
CA LYS A 71 3.35 -0.90 -8.27
C LYS A 71 4.03 -1.04 -9.62
N ALA A 72 4.52 0.07 -10.17
CA ALA A 72 5.30 0.10 -11.40
C ALA A 72 6.77 -0.38 -11.22
N ARG A 73 7.20 -0.63 -9.97
CA ARG A 73 8.58 -1.03 -9.60
C ARG A 73 9.63 0.05 -9.93
N GLU A 74 9.24 1.32 -9.86
CA GLU A 74 10.07 2.49 -10.19
C GLU A 74 10.73 3.08 -8.92
N TYR A 75 11.51 2.27 -8.19
CA TYR A 75 12.03 2.65 -6.87
C TYR A 75 13.02 3.80 -6.89
N GLU A 76 13.93 3.84 -7.87
CA GLU A 76 14.92 4.92 -7.99
C GLU A 76 14.25 6.27 -8.24
N VAL A 77 13.23 6.28 -9.10
CA VAL A 77 12.41 7.46 -9.40
C VAL A 77 11.67 7.93 -8.14
N LEU A 78 11.13 7.01 -7.34
CA LEU A 78 10.46 7.34 -6.08
C LEU A 78 11.42 7.97 -5.07
N THR A 79 12.62 7.42 -4.90
CA THR A 79 13.64 8.01 -4.02
C THR A 79 13.96 9.43 -4.45
N ALA A 80 14.21 9.66 -5.75
CA ALA A 80 14.48 10.98 -6.29
C ALA A 80 13.29 11.94 -6.12
N LEU A 81 12.05 11.46 -6.25
CA LEU A 81 10.84 12.24 -6.01
C LEU A 81 10.75 12.67 -4.53
N LEU A 82 10.93 11.74 -3.59
CA LEU A 82 10.87 12.03 -2.16
C LEU A 82 11.96 13.01 -1.73
N ASP A 83 13.18 12.88 -2.27
CA ASP A 83 14.28 13.81 -1.99
C ASP A 83 13.96 15.22 -2.49
N LYS A 84 13.36 15.36 -3.68
CA LYS A 84 12.86 16.64 -4.18
C LYS A 84 11.76 17.21 -3.29
N CYS A 85 10.82 16.37 -2.85
CA CYS A 85 9.74 16.78 -1.94
C CYS A 85 10.30 17.29 -0.59
N LYS A 86 11.25 16.58 0.01
CA LYS A 86 11.96 17.03 1.22
C LYS A 86 12.65 18.37 1.01
N ALA A 87 13.36 18.53 -0.11
CA ALA A 87 14.10 19.76 -0.42
C ALA A 87 13.19 21.00 -0.54
N ILE A 88 11.91 20.82 -0.89
CA ILE A 88 10.91 21.89 -0.94
C ILE A 88 10.05 21.98 0.34
N GLY A 89 10.44 21.28 1.41
CA GLY A 89 9.79 21.36 2.72
C GLY A 89 8.48 20.60 2.85
N ILE A 90 8.18 19.64 1.96
CA ILE A 90 7.06 18.73 2.15
C ILE A 90 7.43 17.71 3.23
N ASP A 91 6.59 17.59 4.26
CA ASP A 91 6.72 16.52 5.25
C ASP A 91 6.34 15.19 4.59
N ILE A 92 7.35 14.33 4.40
CA ILE A 92 7.15 13.02 3.81
C ILE A 92 6.82 11.94 4.85
N ASN A 93 6.87 12.26 6.16
CA ASN A 93 6.56 11.30 7.23
C ASN A 93 5.06 10.94 7.27
N GLU A 94 4.21 11.71 6.60
CA GLU A 94 2.77 11.44 6.46
C GLU A 94 2.40 10.67 5.19
N VAL A 95 3.35 10.47 4.26
CA VAL A 95 3.11 9.68 3.05
C VAL A 95 2.81 8.25 3.51
N ARG A 96 1.58 7.76 3.29
CA ARG A 96 1.20 6.37 3.57
C ARG A 96 1.75 5.44 2.49
N VAL A 97 3.07 5.41 2.43
CA VAL A 97 3.88 4.41 1.73
C VAL A 97 3.11 3.08 1.78
N LEU A 98 2.61 2.57 0.64
CA LEU A 98 2.25 1.16 0.56
C LEU A 98 3.49 0.40 0.97
N PRO A 99 3.48 -0.31 2.10
CA PRO A 99 4.61 -0.05 2.94
C PRO A 99 5.82 -0.77 2.46
N VAL A 100 6.91 -0.03 2.27
CA VAL A 100 8.19 -0.63 1.94
C VAL A 100 8.56 -1.67 2.99
N LYS A 101 8.21 -1.43 4.26
CA LYS A 101 8.48 -2.34 5.36
C LYS A 101 7.61 -3.60 5.31
N GLU A 102 6.30 -3.45 5.15
CA GLU A 102 5.40 -4.58 4.85
C GLU A 102 5.92 -5.41 3.66
N ARG A 103 6.25 -4.77 2.54
CA ARG A 103 6.72 -5.48 1.34
C ARG A 103 8.09 -6.11 1.51
N GLU A 104 9.02 -5.44 2.19
CA GLU A 104 10.32 -5.99 2.57
C GLU A 104 10.14 -7.22 3.45
N PHE A 105 9.20 -7.16 4.40
CA PHE A 105 8.87 -8.29 5.26
C PHE A 105 8.22 -9.43 4.48
N PHE A 106 7.27 -9.16 3.57
CA PHE A 106 6.67 -10.20 2.72
C PHE A 106 7.72 -10.89 1.86
N LYS A 107 8.61 -10.10 1.25
CA LYS A 107 9.74 -10.62 0.47
C LYS A 107 10.64 -11.48 1.35
N LEU A 108 11.00 -11.00 2.54
CA LEU A 108 11.80 -11.74 3.52
C LEU A 108 11.17 -13.10 3.85
N VAL A 109 9.87 -13.14 4.17
CA VAL A 109 9.15 -14.39 4.48
C VAL A 109 9.17 -15.35 3.29
N LYS A 110 8.78 -14.88 2.10
CA LYS A 110 8.66 -15.72 0.91
C LYS A 110 10.01 -16.25 0.42
N GLU A 111 11.06 -15.44 0.46
CA GLU A 111 12.41 -15.90 0.09
C GLU A 111 13.02 -16.84 1.13
N SER A 112 12.78 -16.60 2.42
CA SER A 112 13.31 -17.45 3.49
C SER A 112 12.63 -18.83 3.57
N LEU A 113 11.38 -18.91 3.10
CA LEU A 113 10.55 -20.12 3.17
C LEU A 113 10.25 -20.70 1.78
N ASP A 114 10.98 -20.27 0.75
CA ASP A 114 10.86 -20.80 -0.60
C ASP A 114 11.13 -22.32 -0.60
N GLY A 115 10.21 -23.07 -1.21
CA GLY A 115 10.22 -24.53 -1.19
C GLY A 115 9.85 -25.19 0.16
N ILE A 116 9.57 -24.41 1.22
CA ILE A 116 9.07 -24.93 2.50
C ILE A 116 7.55 -24.78 2.59
N CYS A 117 7.03 -23.58 2.34
CA CYS A 117 5.59 -23.32 2.33
C CYS A 117 5.24 -22.10 1.48
N ASN A 118 4.02 -22.07 0.94
CA ASN A 118 3.57 -20.97 0.09
C ASN A 118 2.75 -19.92 0.87
N PHE A 119 3.07 -18.65 0.67
CA PHE A 119 2.32 -17.51 1.22
C PHE A 119 1.71 -16.65 0.11
N GLU A 120 0.41 -16.42 0.21
CA GLU A 120 -0.38 -15.53 -0.64
C GLU A 120 -0.48 -14.14 0.01
N GLU A 121 -0.16 -13.09 -0.75
CA GLU A 121 -0.24 -11.70 -0.30
C GLU A 121 -1.67 -11.15 -0.46
N GLN A 122 -2.11 -10.32 0.47
CA GLN A 122 -3.42 -9.64 0.44
C GLN A 122 -4.59 -10.60 0.19
N TYR A 123 -4.58 -11.74 0.88
CA TYR A 123 -5.56 -12.80 0.73
C TYR A 123 -6.94 -12.35 1.21
N ARG A 124 -7.95 -12.43 0.35
CA ARG A 124 -9.30 -11.94 0.64
C ARG A 124 -10.12 -12.99 1.38
N VAL A 125 -10.63 -12.62 2.55
CA VAL A 125 -11.57 -13.42 3.35
C VAL A 125 -12.83 -12.59 3.62
N GLY A 126 -13.88 -12.86 2.84
CA GLY A 126 -15.09 -12.03 2.84
C GLY A 126 -14.75 -10.58 2.45
N GLU A 127 -15.07 -9.65 3.35
CA GLU A 127 -14.79 -8.22 3.18
C GLU A 127 -13.38 -7.81 3.63
N TYR A 128 -12.65 -8.70 4.30
CA TYR A 128 -11.34 -8.41 4.88
C TYR A 128 -10.19 -8.91 3.98
N LEU A 129 -9.04 -8.24 4.08
CA LEU A 129 -7.78 -8.67 3.47
C LEU A 129 -6.86 -9.13 4.59
N VAL A 130 -6.17 -10.25 4.38
CA VAL A 130 -5.10 -10.76 5.25
C VAL A 130 -3.78 -10.49 4.54
N ASP A 131 -2.80 -9.94 5.25
CA ASP A 131 -1.56 -9.45 4.64
C ASP A 131 -0.74 -10.58 4.00
N LEU A 132 -0.51 -11.67 4.74
CA LEU A 132 0.00 -12.93 4.20
C LEU A 132 -0.81 -14.11 4.71
N TYR A 133 -1.15 -15.04 3.82
CA TYR A 133 -1.86 -16.26 4.18
C TYR A 133 -1.16 -17.50 3.63
N CYS A 134 -0.93 -18.49 4.50
CA CYS A 134 -0.45 -19.82 4.13
C CYS A 134 -1.55 -20.84 4.37
N SER A 135 -2.12 -21.35 3.28
CA SER A 135 -3.24 -22.30 3.31
C SER A 135 -2.86 -23.67 3.88
N GLU A 136 -1.63 -24.12 3.61
CA GLU A 136 -1.07 -25.40 4.09
C GLU A 136 -1.05 -25.48 5.63
N LEU A 137 -0.84 -24.34 6.28
CA LEU A 137 -0.68 -24.21 7.72
C LEU A 137 -1.89 -23.58 8.40
N THR A 138 -2.91 -23.17 7.64
CA THR A 138 -4.00 -22.32 8.12
C THR A 138 -3.46 -21.12 8.92
N LEU A 139 -2.44 -20.46 8.39
CA LEU A 139 -1.70 -19.40 9.08
C LEU A 139 -1.91 -18.06 8.36
N ALA A 140 -2.42 -17.08 9.09
CA ALA A 140 -2.47 -15.68 8.70
C ALA A 140 -1.34 -14.90 9.41
N VAL A 141 -0.67 -14.02 8.69
CA VAL A 141 0.28 -13.05 9.23
C VAL A 141 -0.23 -11.66 8.91
N GLU A 142 -0.24 -10.78 9.91
CA GLU A 142 -0.69 -9.39 9.82
C GLU A 142 0.48 -8.47 10.15
N TYR A 143 0.79 -7.52 9.28
CA TYR A 143 1.87 -6.57 9.46
C TYR A 143 1.33 -5.22 9.93
N ASP A 144 1.67 -4.83 11.16
CA ASP A 144 1.15 -3.63 11.80
C ASP A 144 2.20 -2.51 11.80
N GLU A 145 1.95 -1.49 10.98
CA GLU A 145 2.78 -0.30 10.92
C GLU A 145 2.48 0.72 12.00
N LYS A 146 3.51 1.43 12.45
CA LYS A 146 3.42 2.40 13.57
C LYS A 146 2.45 3.55 13.33
N HIS A 147 1.81 3.63 12.16
CA HIS A 147 0.78 4.60 11.80
C HIS A 147 -0.67 4.16 12.12
N HIS A 148 -0.92 2.93 12.59
CA HIS A 148 -2.26 2.46 12.96
C HIS A 148 -2.77 2.89 14.36
N LYS A 149 -2.20 3.94 14.97
CA LYS A 149 -2.70 4.47 16.24
C LYS A 149 -3.95 5.36 16.15
N LYS A 150 -4.54 5.56 14.96
CA LYS A 150 -5.82 6.27 14.81
C LYS A 150 -6.95 5.27 14.56
N HIS A 151 -7.65 4.95 15.65
CA HIS A 151 -8.87 4.15 15.77
C HIS A 151 -8.74 2.62 15.70
N HIS A 152 -8.10 2.01 16.70
CA HIS A 152 -8.52 0.67 17.16
C HIS A 152 -9.96 0.76 17.68
N ASN A 153 -10.93 0.61 16.79
CA ASN A 153 -12.27 0.22 17.21
C ASN A 153 -12.20 -1.27 17.52
N LEU A 154 -12.06 -1.60 18.80
CA LEU A 154 -12.02 -2.98 19.32
C LEU A 154 -13.15 -3.86 18.74
N SER A 155 -14.30 -3.24 18.43
CA SER A 155 -15.46 -3.90 17.82
C SER A 155 -15.29 -4.28 16.35
N LEU A 156 -14.45 -3.58 15.58
CA LEU A 156 -14.14 -3.92 14.19
C LEU A 156 -13.10 -5.03 14.09
N ASP A 157 -12.07 -5.00 14.96
CA ASP A 157 -11.07 -6.08 15.04
C ASP A 157 -11.71 -7.41 15.45
N LEU A 158 -12.62 -7.39 16.45
CA LEU A 158 -13.35 -8.59 16.87
C LEU A 158 -14.24 -9.16 15.75
N LYS A 159 -14.91 -8.29 14.98
CA LYS A 159 -15.71 -8.72 13.81
C LYS A 159 -14.84 -9.29 12.70
N ARG A 160 -13.66 -8.70 12.46
CA ARG A 160 -12.69 -9.19 11.48
C ARG A 160 -12.21 -10.59 11.85
N GLU A 161 -11.74 -10.77 13.09
CA GLU A 161 -11.27 -12.07 13.56
C GLU A 161 -12.39 -13.13 13.54
N GLN A 162 -13.63 -12.77 13.91
CA GLN A 162 -14.77 -13.68 13.81
C GLN A 162 -15.06 -14.12 12.37
N VAL A 163 -15.16 -13.18 11.43
CA VAL A 163 -15.44 -13.51 10.01
C VAL A 163 -14.36 -14.41 9.42
N VAL A 164 -13.10 -14.17 9.77
CA VAL A 164 -12.00 -15.00 9.26
C VAL A 164 -12.01 -16.39 9.91
N ASN A 165 -12.25 -16.50 11.23
CA ASN A 165 -12.37 -17.79 11.92
C ASN A 165 -13.56 -18.62 11.40
N ASP A 166 -14.69 -17.98 11.08
CA ASP A 166 -15.86 -18.64 10.52
C ASP A 166 -15.62 -19.14 9.09
N SER A 167 -14.76 -18.44 8.34
CA SER A 167 -14.44 -18.78 6.95
C SER A 167 -13.31 -19.81 6.81
N ILE A 168 -12.34 -19.78 7.73
CA ILE A 168 -11.15 -20.63 7.71
C ILE A 168 -11.03 -21.32 9.05
N LYS A 169 -11.39 -22.62 9.06
CA LYS A 169 -11.36 -23.44 10.27
C LYS A 169 -9.94 -23.58 10.79
N ASN A 170 -9.77 -23.37 12.11
CA ASN A 170 -8.50 -23.48 12.84
C ASN A 170 -7.41 -22.49 12.42
N ILE A 171 -7.79 -21.33 11.88
CA ILE A 171 -6.81 -20.32 11.50
C ILE A 171 -6.01 -19.79 12.71
N THR A 172 -4.70 -19.64 12.54
CA THR A 172 -3.82 -18.99 13.51
C THR A 172 -3.38 -17.64 12.96
N PHE A 173 -3.29 -16.62 13.83
CA PHE A 173 -2.79 -15.29 13.47
C PHE A 173 -1.44 -15.00 14.13
N ILE A 174 -0.48 -14.50 13.36
CA ILE A 174 0.77 -13.90 13.85
C ILE A 174 0.78 -12.41 13.48
N ARG A 175 0.80 -11.54 14.47
CA ARG A 175 0.96 -10.09 14.25
C ARG A 175 2.43 -9.66 14.34
N VAL A 176 2.91 -8.93 13.35
CA VAL A 176 4.30 -8.44 13.26
C VAL A 176 4.25 -6.92 13.24
N ALA A 177 4.82 -6.29 14.27
CA ALA A 177 4.91 -4.84 14.32
C ALA A 177 6.13 -4.35 13.51
N GLU A 178 6.04 -3.14 12.97
CA GLU A 178 7.17 -2.50 12.29
C GLU A 178 8.41 -2.38 13.19
N GLY A 179 9.55 -2.86 12.69
CA GLY A 179 10.81 -3.00 13.44
C GLY A 179 11.00 -4.35 14.15
N ASP A 180 10.02 -5.26 14.08
CA ASP A 180 10.08 -6.61 14.64
C ASP A 180 10.17 -7.70 13.54
N GLU A 181 10.57 -7.34 12.31
CA GLU A 181 10.45 -8.18 11.11
C GLU A 181 11.16 -9.53 11.27
N HIS A 182 12.40 -9.54 11.76
CA HIS A 182 13.16 -10.77 11.98
C HIS A 182 12.56 -11.65 13.08
N GLN A 183 12.01 -11.05 14.14
CA GLN A 183 11.35 -11.82 15.20
C GLN A 183 9.98 -12.32 14.75
N GLY A 184 9.27 -11.57 13.92
CA GLY A 184 8.08 -12.03 13.21
C GLY A 184 8.37 -13.27 12.37
N LEU A 185 9.42 -13.22 11.54
CA LEU A 185 9.87 -14.39 10.78
C LEU A 185 10.23 -15.57 11.70
N ASN A 186 10.95 -15.34 12.79
CA ASN A 186 11.27 -16.39 13.76
C ASN A 186 10.01 -17.02 14.38
N ARG A 187 8.96 -16.24 14.63
CA ARG A 187 7.67 -16.74 15.12
C ARG A 187 6.97 -17.61 14.07
N ILE A 188 6.99 -17.21 12.80
CA ILE A 188 6.48 -18.01 11.68
C ILE A 188 7.24 -19.33 11.58
N ILE A 189 8.57 -19.30 11.58
CA ILE A 189 9.42 -20.49 11.51
C ILE A 189 9.14 -21.45 12.68
N LYS A 190 9.04 -20.93 13.91
CA LYS A 190 8.69 -21.74 15.09
C LYS A 190 7.31 -22.39 14.95
N PHE A 191 6.34 -21.66 14.42
CA PHE A 191 5.00 -22.19 14.17
C PHE A 191 5.05 -23.36 13.18
N ILE A 192 5.77 -23.20 12.06
CA ILE A 192 5.96 -24.26 11.06
C ILE A 192 6.51 -25.53 11.70
N PHE A 193 7.58 -25.41 12.50
CA PHE A 193 8.18 -26.56 13.18
C PHE A 193 7.27 -27.20 14.24
N SER A 194 6.33 -26.45 14.82
CA SER A 194 5.37 -27.00 15.79
C SER A 194 4.14 -27.64 15.16
N ALA A 195 3.89 -27.39 13.88
CA ALA A 195 2.74 -27.90 13.13
C ALA A 195 3.04 -29.23 12.39
N GLN A 196 4.29 -29.68 12.39
CA GLN A 196 4.76 -30.95 11.81
C GLN A 196 4.69 -32.12 12.78
#